data_AF-A0A7X7Z9J9-F1
#
_entry.id   AF-A0A7X7Z9J9-F1
#
_cell.length_a   1.000
_cell.length_b   1.000
_cell.length_c   1.000
_cell.angle_alpha   90.00
_cell.angle_beta   90.00
_cell.angle_gamma   90.00
#
_symmetry.space_group_name_H-M   'P 1'
#
loop_
_entity.id
_entity.type
_entity.pdbx_description
1 polymer ?
#
loop_
_entity_poly.entity_id
_entity_poly.type
_entity_poly.pdbx_seq_one_letter_code
_entity_poly.pdbx_strand_id
1 'polypeptide(L)'
;PIMLKDNFQRVVSSQEEAQINFVIQKSDIRKSELTKEDVSTLENFVKQTAAEESLELKEIKVSAYASPDGPEALNEKLSKERGKNTEKWLGDVFKKAKIANKPSDYVKVETTAEDWDGFQKLVQASDIQDKELILRVLSMYSDPAVREKEIKNLSKVYLVLKEKILPELRRSKMIASVDKVGYSDEEFKEMVDNDNFGELNIEEMLYAATLYQDNDTKLKIYSKAAEVHGDSRAHNNVAYINILKGDVAAAKTALAAADANNPAVKNNMGCVAMLEGDLEAAENHFVAATNAGNDVKYNLGIIAIIKNKYPAAVEYFAGTDTFNQGLAMLLTNKNDAAKNTFQKVESAKSFYGLAIVGARIQDENMVLNNLRTAVGKDASLKERAKIDLEFRNYFQNDAFMAIVE
;
A
#
# COMPACT_ATOMS: atom_id res chain seq x y z
N PRO A 1 -3.77 12.84 17.55
CA PRO A 1 -2.74 11.78 17.54
C PRO A 1 -2.73 11.08 16.16
N ILE A 2 -1.69 10.29 15.85
CA ILE A 2 -1.48 9.60 14.56
C ILE A 2 -1.27 8.10 14.82
N MET A 3 -2.01 7.26 14.09
CA MET A 3 -1.84 5.81 14.10
C MET A 3 -0.79 5.42 13.05
N LEU A 4 0.03 4.42 13.33
CA LEU A 4 0.94 3.80 12.37
C LEU A 4 0.24 2.63 11.70
N LYS A 5 0.31 2.57 10.37
CA LYS A 5 -0.40 1.57 9.56
C LYS A 5 0.35 0.23 9.54
N ASP A 6 -0.40 -0.83 9.26
CA ASP A 6 0.14 -2.09 8.79
C ASP A 6 0.67 -1.96 7.35
N ASN A 7 1.40 -2.99 6.92
CA ASN A 7 1.79 -3.27 5.56
C ASN A 7 1.19 -4.61 5.11
N PHE A 8 0.02 -4.98 5.62
CA PHE A 8 -0.59 -6.27 5.37
C PHE A 8 -0.95 -6.43 3.89
N GLN A 9 -0.55 -7.56 3.34
CA GLN A 9 -0.95 -8.01 2.02
C GLN A 9 -1.63 -9.35 2.19
N ARG A 10 -2.94 -9.39 1.94
CA ARG A 10 -3.68 -10.65 2.03
C ARG A 10 -3.20 -11.65 0.99
N VAL A 11 -2.78 -11.18 -0.17
CA VAL A 11 -2.27 -12.02 -1.25
C VAL A 11 -0.83 -11.62 -1.53
N VAL A 12 0.08 -12.57 -1.35
CA VAL A 12 1.49 -12.42 -1.70
C VAL A 12 1.80 -13.36 -2.86
N SER A 13 2.09 -12.78 -4.02
CA SER A 13 2.46 -13.54 -5.22
C SER A 13 3.95 -13.90 -5.21
N SER A 14 4.24 -15.14 -5.58
CA SER A 14 5.59 -15.68 -5.74
C SER A 14 5.72 -16.35 -7.10
N GLN A 15 6.94 -16.33 -7.65
CA GLN A 15 7.24 -16.93 -8.94
C GLN A 15 8.45 -17.84 -8.84
N GLU A 16 8.38 -18.98 -9.52
CA GLU A 16 9.50 -19.90 -9.70
C GLU A 16 9.76 -20.09 -11.19
N GLU A 17 11.01 -19.96 -11.61
CA GLU A 17 11.42 -20.10 -13.01
C GLU A 17 12.23 -21.36 -13.23
N ALA A 18 12.01 -22.04 -14.36
CA ALA A 18 12.86 -23.15 -14.77
C ALA A 18 12.99 -23.24 -16.30
N GLN A 19 14.02 -23.94 -16.76
CA GLN A 19 14.31 -24.06 -18.18
C GLN A 19 14.65 -25.51 -18.58
N ILE A 20 14.01 -25.99 -19.64
CA ILE A 20 14.36 -27.27 -20.28
C ILE A 20 15.09 -26.99 -21.59
N ASN A 21 16.30 -27.53 -21.76
CA ASN A 21 17.07 -27.40 -22.99
C ASN A 21 16.90 -28.62 -23.91
N PHE A 22 16.90 -28.37 -25.21
CA PHE A 22 16.68 -29.37 -26.24
C PHE A 22 17.92 -29.56 -27.11
N VAL A 23 18.10 -30.79 -27.57
CA VAL A 23 19.14 -31.11 -28.57
C VAL A 23 18.77 -30.47 -29.92
N ILE A 24 19.79 -30.17 -30.73
CA ILE A 24 19.61 -29.62 -32.08
C ILE A 24 18.58 -30.43 -32.87
N GLN A 25 17.63 -29.72 -33.50
CA GLN A 25 16.55 -30.30 -34.31
C GLN A 25 15.68 -31.37 -33.62
N LYS A 26 15.68 -31.43 -32.29
CA LYS A 26 14.80 -32.31 -31.51
C LYS A 26 13.85 -31.51 -30.63
N SER A 27 12.70 -32.12 -30.35
CA SER A 27 11.66 -31.60 -29.45
C SER A 27 11.44 -32.50 -28.23
N ASP A 28 12.05 -33.69 -28.16
CA ASP A 28 11.95 -34.59 -27.02
C ASP A 28 12.71 -34.07 -25.79
N ILE A 29 12.08 -34.14 -24.61
CA ILE A 29 12.70 -33.79 -23.34
C ILE A 29 13.58 -34.94 -22.87
N ARG A 30 14.86 -34.67 -22.57
CA ARG A 30 15.77 -35.67 -22.01
C ARG A 30 15.55 -35.77 -20.49
N LYS A 31 15.64 -36.98 -19.94
CA LYS A 31 15.54 -37.21 -18.50
C LYS A 31 16.53 -36.36 -17.68
N SER A 32 17.72 -36.13 -18.21
CA SER A 32 18.74 -35.29 -17.57
C SER A 32 18.34 -33.83 -17.40
N GLU A 33 17.42 -33.31 -18.24
CA GLU A 33 16.89 -31.95 -18.09
C GLU A 33 15.89 -31.89 -16.95
N LEU A 34 15.09 -32.96 -16.77
CA LEU A 34 14.07 -33.03 -15.71
C LEU A 34 14.65 -33.18 -14.30
N THR A 35 15.94 -33.51 -14.19
CA THR A 35 16.65 -33.64 -12.93
C THR A 35 17.53 -32.43 -12.62
N LYS A 36 17.49 -31.37 -13.45
CA LYS A 36 18.17 -30.13 -13.13
C LYS A 36 17.53 -29.46 -11.92
N GLU A 37 18.33 -28.68 -11.21
CA GLU A 37 17.93 -28.04 -9.95
C GLU A 37 16.72 -27.14 -10.14
N ASP A 38 16.75 -26.22 -11.11
CA ASP A 38 15.65 -25.32 -11.45
C ASP A 38 14.34 -26.05 -11.78
N VAL A 39 14.41 -27.09 -12.62
CA VAL A 39 13.23 -27.90 -12.99
C VAL A 39 12.68 -28.67 -11.78
N SER A 40 13.56 -29.16 -10.92
CA SER A 40 13.17 -29.87 -9.68
C SER A 40 12.54 -28.91 -8.66
N THR A 41 13.07 -27.69 -8.54
CA THR A 41 12.53 -26.63 -7.69
C THR A 41 11.15 -26.23 -8.17
N LEU A 42 10.96 -25.99 -9.47
CA LEU A 42 9.63 -25.69 -10.04
C LEU A 42 8.64 -26.85 -9.85
N GLU A 43 9.08 -28.10 -10.04
CA GLU A 43 8.22 -29.27 -9.78
C GLU A 43 7.77 -29.32 -8.31
N ASN A 44 8.67 -29.02 -7.36
CA ASN A 44 8.33 -28.99 -5.94
C ASN A 44 7.44 -27.80 -5.58
N PHE A 45 7.70 -26.63 -6.16
CA PHE A 45 6.89 -25.42 -5.99
C PHE A 45 5.43 -25.68 -6.39
N VAL A 46 5.21 -26.29 -7.56
CA VAL A 46 3.86 -26.69 -8.02
C VAL A 46 3.23 -27.79 -7.16
N LYS A 47 4.03 -28.69 -6.55
CA LYS A 47 3.49 -29.72 -5.65
C LYS A 47 3.05 -29.14 -4.30
N GLN A 48 3.81 -28.19 -3.76
CA GLN A 48 3.50 -27.56 -2.47
C GLN A 48 2.18 -26.80 -2.54
N THR A 49 1.89 -26.13 -3.65
CA THR A 49 0.60 -25.44 -3.82
C THR A 49 -0.61 -26.37 -3.78
N ALA A 50 -0.46 -27.62 -4.20
CA ALA A 50 -1.54 -28.59 -4.12
C ALA A 50 -1.75 -29.14 -2.69
N ALA A 51 -0.76 -28.98 -1.81
CA ALA A 51 -0.77 -29.52 -0.46
C ALA A 51 -1.20 -28.49 0.61
N GLU A 52 -1.03 -27.20 0.33
CA GLU A 52 -1.32 -26.11 1.25
C GLU A 52 -2.54 -25.32 0.80
N GLU A 53 -3.60 -25.29 1.61
CA GLU A 53 -4.86 -24.60 1.27
C GLU A 53 -4.68 -23.08 1.09
N SER A 54 -3.67 -22.50 1.75
CA SER A 54 -3.33 -21.07 1.63
C SER A 54 -2.59 -20.73 0.33
N LEU A 55 -2.22 -21.72 -0.51
CA LEU A 55 -1.50 -21.49 -1.77
C LEU A 55 -2.43 -21.74 -2.96
N GLU A 56 -2.54 -20.75 -3.84
CA GLU A 56 -3.30 -20.83 -5.08
C GLU A 56 -2.33 -20.77 -6.27
N LEU A 57 -2.25 -21.85 -7.06
CA LEU A 57 -1.56 -21.80 -8.34
C LEU A 57 -2.36 -20.93 -9.32
N LYS A 58 -1.78 -19.81 -9.79
CA LYS A 58 -2.45 -18.90 -10.71
C LYS A 58 -2.23 -19.26 -12.17
N GLU A 59 -0.97 -19.43 -12.54
CA GLU A 59 -0.59 -19.81 -13.90
C GLU A 59 0.80 -20.41 -13.96
N ILE A 60 1.06 -21.19 -15.02
CA ILE A 60 2.39 -21.57 -15.45
C ILE A 60 2.54 -21.11 -16.90
N LYS A 61 3.34 -20.06 -17.10
CA LYS A 61 3.68 -19.58 -18.44
C LYS A 61 4.81 -20.42 -19.01
N VAL A 62 4.59 -21.01 -20.18
CA VAL A 62 5.59 -21.78 -20.93
C VAL A 62 5.92 -21.02 -22.21
N SER A 63 7.13 -20.50 -22.31
CA SER A 63 7.63 -19.88 -23.53
C SER A 63 8.60 -20.85 -24.21
N ALA A 64 8.19 -21.42 -25.35
CA ALA A 64 8.92 -22.43 -26.08
C ALA A 64 9.57 -21.85 -27.35
N TYR A 65 10.86 -22.14 -27.50
CA TYR A 65 11.71 -21.49 -28.50
C TYR A 65 12.42 -22.52 -29.40
N ALA A 66 12.71 -22.10 -30.63
CA ALA A 66 13.81 -22.67 -31.39
C ALA A 66 14.95 -21.67 -31.60
N SER A 67 16.14 -22.23 -31.84
CA SER A 67 17.34 -21.46 -32.11
C SER A 67 17.33 -20.98 -33.56
N PRO A 68 17.86 -19.77 -33.86
CA PRO A 68 17.96 -19.25 -35.22
C PRO A 68 19.13 -19.91 -35.98
N ASP A 69 19.06 -21.22 -36.19
CA ASP A 69 20.13 -22.00 -36.84
C ASP A 69 19.64 -23.03 -37.87
N GLY A 70 18.33 -23.09 -38.11
CA GLY A 70 17.68 -23.90 -39.16
C GLY A 70 16.60 -23.12 -39.92
N PRO A 71 16.01 -23.71 -40.97
CA PRO A 71 14.95 -23.06 -41.73
C PRO A 71 13.76 -22.64 -40.86
N GLU A 72 13.19 -21.46 -41.10
CA GLU A 72 12.08 -20.89 -40.32
C GLU A 72 10.92 -21.87 -40.10
N ALA A 73 10.46 -22.55 -41.16
CA ALA A 73 9.37 -23.54 -41.06
C ALA A 73 9.71 -24.73 -40.15
N LEU A 74 10.98 -25.13 -40.08
CA LEU A 74 11.44 -26.16 -39.15
C LEU A 74 11.47 -25.62 -37.71
N ASN A 75 11.94 -24.39 -37.51
CA ASN A 75 12.01 -23.75 -36.20
C ASN A 75 10.61 -23.52 -35.62
N GLU A 76 9.64 -23.10 -36.45
CA GLU A 76 8.24 -22.97 -36.07
C GLU A 76 7.64 -24.31 -35.63
N LYS A 77 7.92 -25.40 -36.36
CA LYS A 77 7.49 -26.74 -35.97
C LYS A 77 8.12 -27.17 -34.64
N LEU A 78 9.43 -26.94 -34.47
CA LEU A 78 10.17 -27.33 -33.26
C LEU A 78 9.69 -26.58 -32.03
N SER A 79 9.47 -25.26 -32.11
CA SER A 79 8.98 -24.47 -30.97
C SER A 79 7.59 -24.94 -30.52
N LYS A 80 6.69 -25.24 -31.46
CA LYS A 80 5.36 -25.82 -31.16
C LYS A 80 5.45 -27.19 -30.50
N GLU A 81 6.28 -28.10 -31.04
CA GLU A 81 6.44 -29.44 -30.46
C GLU A 81 7.09 -29.41 -29.06
N ARG A 82 8.08 -28.52 -28.85
CA ARG A 82 8.72 -28.32 -27.54
C ARG A 82 7.75 -27.78 -26.51
N GLY A 83 6.92 -26.80 -26.89
CA GLY A 83 5.83 -26.30 -26.05
C GLY A 83 4.89 -27.42 -25.64
N LYS A 84 4.40 -28.21 -26.61
CA LYS A 84 3.51 -29.35 -26.36
C LYS A 84 4.15 -30.43 -25.47
N ASN A 85 5.42 -30.75 -25.67
CA ASN A 85 6.12 -31.74 -24.84
C ASN A 85 6.33 -31.23 -23.41
N THR A 86 6.59 -29.94 -23.24
CA THR A 86 6.73 -29.30 -21.92
C THR A 86 5.39 -29.25 -21.19
N GLU A 87 4.31 -28.87 -21.88
CA GLU A 87 2.94 -28.92 -21.35
C GLU A 87 2.55 -30.34 -20.93
N LYS A 88 2.90 -31.36 -21.74
CA LYS A 88 2.68 -32.76 -21.39
C LYS A 88 3.42 -33.17 -20.12
N TRP A 89 4.69 -32.76 -19.97
CA TRP A 89 5.47 -33.03 -18.76
C TRP A 89 4.86 -32.35 -17.52
N LEU A 90 4.45 -31.08 -17.63
CA LEU A 90 3.71 -30.38 -16.57
C LEU A 90 2.40 -31.09 -16.23
N GLY A 91 1.71 -31.65 -17.23
CA GLY A 91 0.52 -32.47 -16.98
C GLY A 91 0.80 -33.73 -16.16
N ASP A 92 1.99 -34.33 -16.28
CA ASP A 92 2.41 -35.44 -15.43
C ASP A 92 2.83 -34.97 -14.02
N VAL A 93 3.38 -33.76 -13.89
CA VAL A 93 3.61 -33.10 -12.59
C VAL A 93 2.29 -32.90 -11.84
N PHE A 94 1.26 -32.35 -12.52
CA PHE A 94 -0.07 -32.12 -11.94
C PHE A 94 -0.71 -33.41 -11.44
N LYS A 95 -0.63 -34.50 -12.24
CA LYS A 95 -1.14 -35.82 -11.82
C LYS A 95 -0.45 -36.33 -10.57
N LYS A 96 0.89 -36.18 -10.48
CA LYS A 96 1.65 -36.59 -9.28
C LYS A 96 1.32 -35.73 -8.07
N ALA A 97 1.09 -34.44 -8.27
CA ALA A 97 0.69 -33.48 -7.25
C ALA A 97 -0.78 -33.62 -6.81
N LYS A 98 -1.59 -34.41 -7.54
CA LYS A 98 -3.04 -34.58 -7.32
C LYS A 98 -3.83 -33.27 -7.46
N ILE A 99 -3.37 -32.35 -8.31
CA ILE A 99 -4.12 -31.15 -8.66
C ILE A 99 -5.38 -31.58 -9.43
N ALA A 100 -6.57 -31.25 -8.91
CA ALA A 100 -7.85 -31.74 -9.43
C ALA A 100 -8.22 -31.14 -10.80
N ASN A 101 -7.78 -29.91 -11.03
CA ASN A 101 -8.05 -29.15 -12.24
C ASN A 101 -7.12 -29.55 -13.40
N LYS A 102 -7.52 -29.23 -14.64
CA LYS A 102 -6.75 -29.65 -15.81
C LYS A 102 -5.52 -28.76 -15.97
N PRO A 103 -4.39 -29.29 -16.48
CA PRO A 103 -3.22 -28.46 -16.81
C PRO A 103 -3.55 -27.28 -17.73
N SER A 104 -4.51 -27.46 -18.65
CA SER A 104 -4.99 -26.41 -19.56
C SER A 104 -5.60 -25.18 -18.86
N ASP A 105 -5.98 -25.31 -17.60
CA ASP A 105 -6.58 -24.22 -16.83
C ASP A 105 -5.51 -23.25 -16.29
N TYR A 106 -4.25 -23.71 -16.20
CA TYR A 106 -3.14 -22.93 -15.61
C TYR A 106 -1.96 -22.78 -16.57
N VAL A 107 -1.70 -23.77 -17.42
CA VAL A 107 -0.53 -23.79 -18.30
C VAL A 107 -0.85 -23.01 -19.57
N LYS A 108 -0.16 -21.90 -19.79
CA LYS A 108 -0.26 -21.08 -21.01
C LYS A 108 1.00 -21.25 -21.83
N VAL A 109 0.87 -21.88 -22.99
CA VAL A 109 2.01 -22.12 -23.89
C VAL A 109 2.06 -21.05 -24.98
N GLU A 110 3.18 -20.34 -25.04
CA GLU A 110 3.54 -19.41 -26.11
C GLU A 110 4.74 -19.98 -26.87
N THR A 111 4.73 -19.81 -28.20
CA THR A 111 5.77 -20.34 -29.07
C THR A 111 6.42 -19.24 -29.88
N THR A 112 7.74 -19.21 -29.92
CA THR A 112 8.51 -18.31 -30.77
C THR A 112 9.42 -19.16 -31.65
N ALA A 113 9.28 -19.04 -32.98
CA ALA A 113 10.08 -19.83 -33.92
C ALA A 113 11.58 -19.54 -33.72
N GLU A 114 11.97 -18.27 -33.66
CA GLU A 114 13.37 -17.88 -33.50
C GLU A 114 13.52 -16.80 -32.42
N ASP A 115 14.18 -17.14 -31.32
CA ASP A 115 14.40 -16.23 -30.19
C ASP A 115 15.56 -15.25 -30.46
N TRP A 116 15.34 -14.30 -31.37
CA TRP A 116 16.35 -13.30 -31.72
C TRP A 116 16.67 -12.34 -30.57
N ASP A 117 15.69 -12.03 -29.72
CA ASP A 117 15.90 -11.20 -28.52
C ASP A 117 16.75 -11.94 -27.48
N GLY A 118 16.42 -13.20 -27.20
CA GLY A 118 17.23 -14.06 -26.35
C GLY A 118 18.64 -14.29 -26.91
N PHE A 119 18.79 -14.45 -28.23
CA PHE A 119 20.10 -14.55 -28.88
C PHE A 119 20.94 -13.30 -28.62
N GLN A 120 20.35 -12.12 -28.80
CA GLN A 120 21.03 -10.85 -28.52
C GLN A 120 21.48 -10.76 -27.06
N LYS A 121 20.59 -11.07 -26.11
CA LYS A 121 20.89 -11.02 -24.67
C LYS A 121 22.02 -11.97 -24.27
N LEU A 122 21.98 -13.21 -24.76
CA LEU A 122 23.04 -14.19 -24.49
C LEU A 122 24.40 -13.74 -25.07
N VAL A 123 24.41 -13.18 -26.29
CA VAL A 123 25.65 -12.65 -26.88
C VAL A 123 26.19 -11.45 -26.08
N GLN A 124 25.31 -10.52 -25.67
CA GLN A 124 25.70 -9.37 -24.84
C GLN A 124 26.37 -9.79 -23.53
N ALA A 125 25.80 -10.79 -22.86
CA ALA A 125 26.29 -11.34 -21.59
C ALA A 125 27.54 -12.23 -21.74
N SER A 126 27.89 -12.64 -22.96
CA SER A 126 29.01 -13.54 -23.22
C SER A 126 30.38 -12.85 -23.26
N ASP A 127 31.42 -13.68 -23.21
CA ASP A 127 32.84 -13.33 -23.35
C ASP A 127 33.37 -13.51 -24.79
N ILE A 128 32.49 -13.65 -25.78
CA ILE A 128 32.87 -13.89 -27.17
C ILE A 128 33.68 -12.69 -27.71
N GLN A 129 34.87 -12.98 -28.26
CA GLN A 129 35.83 -11.98 -28.74
C GLN A 129 35.22 -10.97 -29.72
N ASP A 130 34.41 -11.43 -30.67
CA ASP A 130 33.80 -10.60 -31.72
C ASP A 130 32.31 -10.28 -31.44
N LYS A 131 31.90 -10.18 -30.17
CA LYS A 131 30.48 -9.95 -29.82
C LYS A 131 29.89 -8.67 -30.41
N GLU A 132 30.67 -7.58 -30.49
CA GLU A 132 30.21 -6.31 -31.06
C GLU A 132 29.87 -6.41 -32.54
N LEU A 133 30.57 -7.27 -33.29
CA LEU A 133 30.25 -7.55 -34.69
C LEU A 133 28.89 -8.26 -34.81
N ILE A 134 28.64 -9.24 -33.95
CA ILE A 134 27.36 -9.96 -33.89
C ILE A 134 26.21 -9.00 -33.56
N LEU A 135 26.36 -8.17 -32.53
CA LEU A 135 25.34 -7.20 -32.13
C LEU A 135 25.06 -6.18 -33.23
N ARG A 136 26.09 -5.75 -33.97
CA ARG A 136 25.92 -4.88 -35.13
C ARG A 136 25.08 -5.54 -36.23
N VAL A 137 25.34 -6.81 -36.56
CA VAL A 137 24.54 -7.57 -37.53
C VAL A 137 23.08 -7.65 -37.09
N LEU A 138 22.82 -7.94 -35.80
CA LEU A 138 21.44 -7.98 -35.26
C LEU A 138 20.72 -6.63 -35.32
N SER A 139 21.45 -5.52 -35.17
CA SER A 139 20.88 -4.18 -35.28
C SER A 139 20.62 -3.72 -36.72
N MET A 140 21.45 -4.19 -37.67
CA MET A 140 21.42 -3.75 -39.06
C MET A 140 20.31 -4.41 -39.87
N TYR A 141 19.99 -5.67 -39.56
CA TYR A 141 18.96 -6.43 -40.25
C TYR A 141 17.81 -6.71 -39.28
N SER A 142 16.58 -6.60 -39.73
CA SER A 142 15.38 -6.98 -38.96
C SER A 142 14.75 -8.28 -39.46
N ASP A 143 14.97 -8.61 -40.74
CA ASP A 143 14.47 -9.83 -41.36
C ASP A 143 15.18 -11.08 -40.80
N PRO A 144 14.45 -12.08 -40.27
CA PRO A 144 15.02 -13.28 -39.67
C PRO A 144 15.93 -14.09 -40.61
N ALA A 145 15.52 -14.29 -41.86
CA ALA A 145 16.29 -15.08 -42.82
C ALA A 145 17.59 -14.38 -43.21
N VAL A 146 17.56 -13.05 -43.36
CA VAL A 146 18.77 -12.25 -43.59
C VAL A 146 19.68 -12.29 -42.35
N ARG A 147 19.14 -12.14 -41.14
CA ARG A 147 19.92 -12.25 -39.89
C ARG A 147 20.62 -13.58 -39.79
N GLU A 148 19.90 -14.69 -39.99
CA GLU A 148 20.44 -16.04 -39.92
C GLU A 148 21.58 -16.23 -40.91
N LYS A 149 21.38 -15.80 -42.16
CA LYS A 149 22.39 -15.88 -43.21
C LYS A 149 23.65 -15.08 -42.85
N GLU A 150 23.51 -13.84 -42.41
CA GLU A 150 24.66 -12.99 -42.09
C GLU A 150 25.41 -13.49 -40.85
N ILE A 151 24.70 -13.98 -39.83
CA ILE A 151 25.32 -14.62 -38.67
C ILE A 151 26.10 -15.89 -39.06
N LYS A 152 25.55 -16.71 -39.97
CA LYS A 152 26.24 -17.90 -40.50
C LYS A 152 27.49 -17.56 -41.31
N ASN A 153 27.51 -16.40 -42.00
CA ASN A 153 28.66 -15.94 -42.77
C ASN A 153 29.86 -15.53 -41.91
N LEU A 154 29.68 -15.30 -40.60
CA LEU A 154 30.76 -14.94 -39.66
C LEU A 154 31.76 -16.08 -39.37
N SER A 155 31.64 -17.22 -40.08
CA SER A 155 32.64 -18.30 -40.15
C SER A 155 33.12 -18.79 -38.77
N LYS A 156 34.31 -18.40 -38.32
CA LYS A 156 34.86 -18.83 -37.01
C LYS A 156 34.02 -18.37 -35.83
N VAL A 157 33.43 -17.18 -35.90
CA VAL A 157 32.55 -16.64 -34.86
C VAL A 157 31.28 -17.48 -34.76
N TYR A 158 30.73 -17.93 -35.90
CA TYR A 158 29.57 -18.79 -35.93
C TYR A 158 29.82 -20.15 -35.25
N LEU A 159 31.03 -20.71 -35.36
CA LEU A 159 31.37 -21.96 -34.65
C LEU A 159 31.31 -21.78 -33.14
N VAL A 160 31.79 -20.64 -32.61
CA VAL A 160 31.70 -20.31 -31.18
C VAL A 160 30.24 -20.13 -30.76
N LEU A 161 29.44 -19.42 -31.56
CA LEU A 161 28.00 -19.26 -31.31
C LEU A 161 27.26 -20.61 -31.29
N LYS A 162 27.59 -21.50 -32.23
CA LYS A 162 27.01 -22.85 -32.34
C LYS A 162 27.31 -23.73 -31.14
N GLU A 163 28.48 -23.56 -30.54
CA GLU A 163 28.91 -24.31 -29.36
C GLU A 163 28.40 -23.70 -28.06
N LYS A 164 28.44 -22.38 -27.91
CA LYS A 164 28.22 -21.70 -26.62
C LYS A 164 26.87 -21.00 -26.46
N ILE A 165 26.23 -20.55 -27.54
CA ILE A 165 25.03 -19.69 -27.47
C ILE A 165 23.78 -20.38 -28.02
N LEU A 166 23.85 -20.89 -29.24
CA LEU A 166 22.71 -21.52 -29.92
C LEU A 166 22.11 -22.71 -29.14
N PRO A 167 22.88 -23.54 -28.39
CA PRO A 167 22.30 -24.58 -27.55
C PRO A 167 21.37 -24.05 -26.46
N GLU A 168 21.67 -22.89 -25.86
CA GLU A 168 20.88 -22.27 -24.78
C GLU A 168 19.57 -21.65 -25.27
N LEU A 169 19.43 -21.42 -26.59
CA LEU A 169 18.20 -20.90 -27.21
C LEU A 169 17.22 -22.00 -27.60
N ARG A 170 17.66 -23.26 -27.59
CA ARG A 170 16.79 -24.41 -27.82
C ARG A 170 16.14 -24.77 -26.50
N ARG A 171 15.15 -23.99 -26.08
CA ARG A 171 14.62 -24.09 -24.72
C ARG A 171 13.12 -23.92 -24.63
N SER A 172 12.57 -24.42 -23.52
CA SER A 172 11.28 -24.01 -22.99
C SER A 172 11.52 -23.39 -21.63
N LYS A 173 11.24 -22.09 -21.50
CA LYS A 173 11.26 -21.37 -20.23
C LYS A 173 9.88 -21.51 -19.59
N MET A 174 9.85 -21.80 -18.30
CA MET A 174 8.66 -21.97 -17.49
C MET A 174 8.70 -20.97 -16.35
N ILE A 175 7.57 -20.32 -16.09
CA ILE A 175 7.39 -19.43 -14.93
C ILE A 175 6.08 -19.84 -14.27
N ALA A 176 6.16 -20.45 -13.09
CA ALA A 176 5.01 -20.76 -12.26
C ALA A 176 4.73 -19.58 -11.34
N SER A 177 3.49 -19.08 -11.30
CA SER A 177 3.02 -18.01 -10.42
C SER A 177 2.04 -18.57 -9.41
N VAL A 178 2.30 -18.31 -8.13
CA VAL A 178 1.53 -18.80 -7.00
C VAL A 178 1.21 -17.66 -6.05
N ASP A 179 -0.05 -17.57 -5.67
CA ASP A 179 -0.52 -16.63 -4.66
C ASP A 179 -0.60 -17.34 -3.31
N LYS A 180 0.06 -16.79 -2.30
CA LYS A 180 -0.22 -17.14 -0.90
C LYS A 180 -1.33 -16.24 -0.38
N VAL A 181 -2.50 -16.83 -0.13
CA VAL A 181 -3.69 -16.17 0.40
C VAL A 181 -3.70 -16.34 1.92
N GLY A 182 -3.56 -15.23 2.64
CA GLY A 182 -3.73 -15.17 4.09
C GLY A 182 -5.19 -15.23 4.51
N TYR A 183 -5.42 -15.21 5.82
CA TYR A 183 -6.76 -15.29 6.42
C TYR A 183 -7.73 -14.24 5.89
N SER A 184 -9.01 -14.57 5.84
CA SER A 184 -10.14 -13.69 5.57
C SER A 184 -10.43 -12.75 6.75
N ASP A 185 -11.29 -11.75 6.53
CA ASP A 185 -11.71 -10.83 7.60
C ASP A 185 -12.55 -11.55 8.67
N GLU A 186 -13.35 -12.53 8.25
CA GLU A 186 -14.14 -13.38 9.13
C GLU A 186 -13.24 -14.25 10.02
N GLU A 187 -12.18 -14.84 9.44
CA GLU A 187 -11.20 -15.62 10.21
C GLU A 187 -10.41 -14.74 11.18
N PHE A 188 -9.99 -13.54 10.79
CA PHE A 188 -9.36 -12.60 11.73
C PHE A 188 -10.28 -12.25 12.89
N LYS A 189 -11.57 -12.03 12.62
CA LYS A 189 -12.55 -11.74 13.68
C LYS A 189 -12.72 -12.93 14.61
N GLU A 190 -12.86 -14.13 14.06
CA GLU A 190 -12.97 -15.36 14.86
C GLU A 190 -11.72 -15.58 15.74
N MET A 191 -10.52 -15.33 15.22
CA MET A 191 -9.28 -15.43 16.01
C MET A 191 -9.22 -14.39 17.14
N VAL A 192 -9.63 -13.14 16.88
CA VAL A 192 -9.70 -12.08 17.89
C VAL A 192 -10.72 -12.41 18.98
N ASP A 193 -11.89 -12.91 18.59
CA ASP A 193 -12.99 -13.27 19.50
C ASP A 193 -12.59 -14.44 20.41
N ASN A 194 -11.77 -15.36 19.90
CA ASN A 194 -11.26 -16.52 20.63
C ASN A 194 -9.88 -16.29 21.30
N ASP A 195 -9.36 -15.07 21.30
CA ASP A 195 -8.03 -14.73 21.84
C ASP A 195 -6.85 -15.52 21.22
N ASN A 196 -7.02 -16.04 19.99
CA ASN A 196 -6.00 -16.80 19.27
C ASN A 196 -5.03 -15.91 18.48
N PHE A 197 -4.21 -15.14 19.19
CA PHE A 197 -3.24 -14.23 18.58
C PHE A 197 -1.90 -14.89 18.24
N GLY A 198 -1.63 -16.10 18.76
CA GLY A 198 -0.34 -16.77 18.59
C GLY A 198 -0.03 -17.19 17.15
N GLU A 199 -1.07 -17.30 16.31
CA GLU A 199 -0.96 -17.65 14.89
C GLU A 199 -0.79 -16.43 13.98
N LEU A 200 -1.01 -15.21 14.51
CA LEU A 200 -0.98 -13.98 13.74
C LEU A 200 0.40 -13.32 13.79
N ASN A 201 0.93 -13.00 12.62
CA ASN A 201 2.10 -12.13 12.52
C ASN A 201 1.73 -10.66 12.79
N ILE A 202 2.73 -9.79 12.92
CA ILE A 202 2.51 -8.38 13.25
C ILE A 202 1.61 -7.65 12.24
N GLU A 203 1.78 -7.87 10.93
CA GLU A 203 0.97 -7.18 9.91
C GLU A 203 -0.48 -7.62 9.97
N GLU A 204 -0.72 -8.91 10.21
CA GLU A 204 -2.04 -9.48 10.43
C GLU A 204 -2.72 -8.92 11.68
N MET A 205 -2.01 -8.79 12.80
CA MET A 205 -2.58 -8.23 14.03
C MET A 205 -2.90 -6.74 13.87
N LEU A 206 -2.00 -5.97 13.25
CA LEU A 206 -2.25 -4.55 12.99
C LEU A 206 -3.44 -4.36 12.04
N TYR A 207 -3.52 -5.18 10.98
CA TYR A 207 -4.66 -5.18 10.07
C TYR A 207 -5.96 -5.59 10.75
N ALA A 208 -5.97 -6.66 11.55
CA ALA A 208 -7.14 -7.15 12.27
C ALA A 208 -7.76 -6.07 13.14
N ALA A 209 -6.95 -5.22 13.79
CA ALA A 209 -7.45 -4.09 14.56
C ALA A 209 -8.22 -3.05 13.72
N THR A 210 -7.92 -2.91 12.43
CA THR A 210 -8.63 -1.99 11.53
C THR A 210 -10.04 -2.44 11.19
N LEU A 211 -10.36 -3.74 11.39
CA LEU A 211 -11.68 -4.31 11.14
C LEU A 211 -12.73 -3.87 12.18
N TYR A 212 -12.29 -3.27 13.28
CA TYR A 212 -13.14 -2.83 14.38
C TYR A 212 -13.32 -1.31 14.35
N GLN A 213 -14.44 -0.83 14.92
CA GLN A 213 -14.68 0.60 15.09
C GLN A 213 -14.49 1.04 16.54
N ASP A 214 -14.78 0.17 17.50
CA ASP A 214 -14.64 0.45 18.91
C ASP A 214 -13.17 0.47 19.35
N ASN A 215 -12.87 1.39 20.27
CA ASN A 215 -11.51 1.60 20.75
C ASN A 215 -11.03 0.50 21.70
N ASP A 216 -11.93 -0.20 22.39
CA ASP A 216 -11.55 -1.21 23.38
C ASP A 216 -11.03 -2.48 22.71
N THR A 217 -11.68 -2.94 21.64
CA THR A 217 -11.21 -4.08 20.84
C THR A 217 -9.91 -3.75 20.11
N LYS A 218 -9.80 -2.54 19.53
CA LYS A 218 -8.53 -2.05 18.96
C LYS A 218 -7.41 -2.07 20.00
N LEU A 219 -7.68 -1.55 21.20
CA LEU A 219 -6.69 -1.52 22.27
C LEU A 219 -6.27 -2.93 22.68
N LYS A 220 -7.21 -3.89 22.78
CA LYS A 220 -6.91 -5.31 23.05
C LYS A 220 -5.93 -5.87 22.02
N ILE A 221 -6.24 -5.74 20.73
CA ILE A 221 -5.44 -6.29 19.63
C ILE A 221 -4.05 -5.63 19.58
N TYR A 222 -3.99 -4.29 19.60
CA TYR A 222 -2.71 -3.59 19.57
C TYR A 222 -1.85 -3.86 20.81
N SER A 223 -2.47 -4.00 21.99
CA SER A 223 -1.73 -4.36 23.22
C SER A 223 -1.15 -5.76 23.10
N LYS A 224 -1.91 -6.71 22.53
CA LYS A 224 -1.39 -8.06 22.31
C LYS A 224 -0.29 -8.10 21.26
N ALA A 225 -0.42 -7.31 20.19
CA ALA A 225 0.61 -7.18 19.16
C ALA A 225 1.92 -6.61 19.75
N ALA A 226 1.79 -5.61 20.62
CA ALA A 226 2.91 -5.02 21.34
C ALA A 226 3.57 -6.03 22.31
N GLU A 227 2.77 -6.81 23.04
CA GLU A 227 3.26 -7.84 23.96
C GLU A 227 4.02 -8.96 23.23
N VAL A 228 3.47 -9.47 22.13
CA VAL A 228 3.99 -10.65 21.43
C VAL A 228 5.16 -10.30 20.52
N HIS A 229 5.08 -9.17 19.80
CA HIS A 229 6.05 -8.83 18.75
C HIS A 229 7.00 -7.68 19.15
N GLY A 230 6.69 -6.91 20.19
CA GLY A 230 7.49 -5.73 20.58
C GLY A 230 7.56 -4.65 19.49
N ASP A 231 6.63 -4.66 18.53
CA ASP A 231 6.67 -3.78 17.36
C ASP A 231 6.32 -2.33 17.77
N SER A 232 7.15 -1.38 17.36
CA SER A 232 6.96 0.04 17.68
C SER A 232 5.63 0.60 17.18
N ARG A 233 5.07 0.11 16.07
CA ARG A 233 3.78 0.56 15.54
C ARG A 233 2.65 0.11 16.47
N ALA A 234 2.71 -1.12 16.99
CA ALA A 234 1.75 -1.61 17.97
C ALA A 234 1.77 -0.76 19.24
N HIS A 235 2.96 -0.50 19.80
CA HIS A 235 3.12 0.41 20.95
C HIS A 235 2.56 1.82 20.69
N ASN A 236 2.88 2.41 19.53
CA ASN A 236 2.32 3.70 19.14
C ASN A 236 0.79 3.67 19.02
N ASN A 237 0.22 2.59 18.50
CA ASN A 237 -1.22 2.46 18.30
C ASN A 237 -1.96 2.24 19.63
N VAL A 238 -1.36 1.54 20.59
CA VAL A 238 -1.82 1.52 22.00
C VAL A 238 -1.85 2.93 22.55
N ALA A 239 -0.79 3.72 22.37
CA ALA A 239 -0.75 5.10 22.83
C ALA A 239 -1.81 5.98 22.16
N TYR A 240 -1.98 5.85 20.84
CA TYR A 240 -3.01 6.55 20.08
C TYR A 240 -4.40 6.38 20.70
N ILE A 241 -4.79 5.13 21.00
CA ILE A 241 -6.10 4.84 21.57
C ILE A 241 -6.23 5.43 22.98
N ASN A 242 -5.18 5.31 23.81
CA ASN A 242 -5.19 5.89 25.16
C ASN A 242 -5.25 7.43 25.15
N ILE A 243 -4.62 8.10 24.19
CA ILE A 243 -4.77 9.55 23.98
C ILE A 243 -6.23 9.90 23.68
N LEU A 244 -6.93 9.13 22.84
CA LEU A 244 -8.36 9.36 22.56
C LEU A 244 -9.24 9.15 23.79
N LYS A 245 -8.87 8.21 24.68
CA LYS A 245 -9.57 7.95 25.94
C LYS A 245 -9.21 8.93 27.06
N GLY A 246 -8.19 9.78 26.87
CA GLY A 246 -7.66 10.67 27.89
C GLY A 246 -6.81 9.96 28.97
N ASP A 247 -6.45 8.69 28.76
CA ASP A 247 -5.57 7.96 29.68
C ASP A 247 -4.10 8.30 29.38
N VAL A 248 -3.68 9.43 29.95
CA VAL A 248 -2.33 9.98 29.79
C VAL A 248 -1.26 9.01 30.29
N ALA A 249 -1.50 8.31 31.40
CA ALA A 249 -0.52 7.42 32.02
C ALA A 249 -0.26 6.18 31.14
N ALA A 250 -1.31 5.56 30.63
CA ALA A 250 -1.19 4.42 29.72
C ALA A 250 -0.55 4.86 28.38
N ALA A 251 -0.93 6.03 27.85
CA ALA A 251 -0.34 6.57 26.63
C ALA A 251 1.18 6.79 26.76
N LYS A 252 1.63 7.38 27.87
CA LYS A 252 3.06 7.57 28.16
C LYS A 252 3.82 6.25 28.21
N THR A 253 3.27 5.27 28.92
CA THR A 253 3.89 3.94 29.07
C THR A 253 4.09 3.28 27.71
N ALA A 254 3.08 3.34 26.85
CA ALA A 254 3.15 2.78 25.51
C ALA A 254 4.13 3.53 24.60
N LEU A 255 4.16 4.87 24.63
CA LEU A 255 5.10 5.67 23.83
C LEU A 255 6.56 5.45 24.24
N ALA A 256 6.84 5.16 25.51
CA ALA A 256 8.19 4.86 25.98
C ALA A 256 8.77 3.58 25.35
N ALA A 257 7.93 2.67 24.88
CA ALA A 257 8.32 1.44 24.18
C ALA A 257 8.28 1.58 22.64
N ALA A 258 7.86 2.72 22.11
CA ALA A 258 7.87 3.01 20.68
C ALA A 258 9.17 3.72 20.25
N ASP A 259 9.51 3.65 18.97
CA ASP A 259 10.64 4.38 18.39
C ASP A 259 10.38 5.89 18.43
N ALA A 260 11.02 6.55 19.40
CA ALA A 260 10.93 8.00 19.59
C ALA A 260 11.47 8.82 18.40
N ASN A 261 12.19 8.22 17.45
CA ASN A 261 12.62 8.91 16.23
C ASN A 261 11.51 9.02 15.19
N ASN A 262 10.52 8.13 15.24
CA ASN A 262 9.40 8.13 14.31
C ASN A 262 8.55 9.42 14.47
N PRO A 263 8.30 10.17 13.37
CA PRO A 263 7.52 11.41 13.44
C PRO A 263 6.11 11.25 14.02
N ALA A 264 5.42 10.13 13.78
CA ALA A 264 4.09 9.88 14.34
C ALA A 264 4.15 9.70 15.87
N VAL A 265 5.18 9.00 16.36
CA VAL A 265 5.43 8.82 17.80
C VAL A 265 5.71 10.16 18.46
N LYS A 266 6.55 11.01 17.85
CA LYS A 266 6.80 12.38 18.33
C LYS A 266 5.52 13.22 18.38
N ASN A 267 4.69 13.16 17.34
CA ASN A 267 3.40 13.83 17.36
C ASN A 267 2.53 13.34 18.53
N ASN A 268 2.50 12.04 18.78
CA ASN A 268 1.71 11.48 19.88
C ASN A 268 2.25 11.88 21.26
N MET A 269 3.57 11.99 21.43
CA MET A 269 4.18 12.61 22.61
C MET A 269 3.71 14.06 22.79
N GLY A 270 3.61 14.83 21.70
CA GLY A 270 3.05 16.18 21.73
C GLY A 270 1.58 16.21 22.15
N CYS A 271 0.76 15.26 21.69
CA CYS A 271 -0.63 15.14 22.13
C CYS A 271 -0.72 14.84 23.64
N VAL A 272 0.15 13.97 24.17
CA VAL A 272 0.23 13.68 25.61
C VAL A 272 0.60 14.94 26.39
N ALA A 273 1.65 15.66 25.99
CA ALA A 273 2.06 16.91 26.63
C ALA A 273 0.93 17.96 26.63
N MET A 274 0.18 18.05 25.52
CA MET A 274 -0.97 18.95 25.42
C MET A 274 -2.09 18.57 26.39
N LEU A 275 -2.36 17.27 26.60
CA LEU A 275 -3.34 16.79 27.59
C LEU A 275 -2.90 17.07 29.03
N GLU A 276 -1.59 17.13 29.29
CA GLU A 276 -1.02 17.50 30.59
C GLU A 276 -0.97 19.01 30.82
N GLY A 277 -1.32 19.82 29.81
CA GLY A 277 -1.24 21.27 29.85
C GLY A 277 0.15 21.85 29.59
N ASP A 278 1.14 21.01 29.26
CA ASP A 278 2.49 21.46 28.88
C ASP A 278 2.52 21.84 27.39
N LEU A 279 2.10 23.07 27.12
CA LEU A 279 2.01 23.61 25.76
C LEU A 279 3.38 23.81 25.11
N GLU A 280 4.43 24.03 25.90
CA GLU A 280 5.79 24.23 25.37
C GLU A 280 6.37 22.89 24.90
N ALA A 281 6.29 21.85 25.72
CA ALA A 281 6.69 20.51 25.31
C ALA A 281 5.85 20.01 24.12
N ALA A 282 4.54 20.28 24.12
CA ALA A 282 3.67 19.93 23.00
C ALA A 282 4.13 20.59 21.69
N GLU A 283 4.36 21.90 21.67
CA GLU A 283 4.86 22.63 20.49
C GLU A 283 6.19 22.06 20.00
N ASN A 284 7.14 21.80 20.92
CA ASN A 284 8.44 21.23 20.58
C ASN A 284 8.32 19.85 19.91
N HIS A 285 7.47 18.97 20.46
CA HIS A 285 7.21 17.66 19.88
C HIS A 285 6.55 17.74 18.49
N PHE A 286 5.55 18.62 18.32
CA PHE A 286 4.90 18.79 17.02
C PHE A 286 5.84 19.38 15.96
N VAL A 287 6.67 20.36 16.32
CA VAL A 287 7.70 20.91 15.40
C VAL A 287 8.71 19.83 14.98
N ALA A 288 9.10 18.94 15.90
CA ALA A 288 9.99 17.81 15.61
C ALA A 288 9.31 16.70 14.78
N ALA A 289 7.99 16.75 14.60
CA ALA A 289 7.18 15.75 13.92
C ALA A 289 6.68 16.20 12.54
N THR A 290 7.10 17.34 12.00
CA THR A 290 6.53 17.97 10.77
C THR A 290 6.41 17.03 9.56
N ASN A 291 7.27 16.02 9.44
CA ASN A 291 7.22 15.02 8.38
C ASN A 291 6.12 13.94 8.57
N ALA A 292 5.36 13.94 9.65
CA ALA A 292 4.27 12.98 9.90
C ALA A 292 2.94 13.35 9.24
N GLY A 293 2.87 14.49 8.55
CA GLY A 293 1.71 14.89 7.73
C GLY A 293 0.77 15.91 8.38
N ASN A 294 -0.48 15.93 7.91
CA ASN A 294 -1.43 17.02 8.18
C ASN A 294 -1.91 17.08 9.63
N ASP A 295 -1.99 15.95 10.34
CA ASP A 295 -2.35 15.92 11.76
C ASP A 295 -1.39 16.78 12.62
N VAL A 296 -0.12 16.82 12.25
CA VAL A 296 0.89 17.64 12.96
C VAL A 296 0.63 19.12 12.75
N LYS A 297 0.33 19.52 11.51
CA LYS A 297 -0.06 20.91 11.20
C LYS A 297 -1.32 21.29 11.97
N TYR A 298 -2.30 20.39 12.02
CA TYR A 298 -3.53 20.63 12.78
C TYR A 298 -3.24 20.88 14.26
N ASN A 299 -2.39 20.06 14.88
CA ASN A 299 -1.99 20.23 16.28
C ASN A 299 -1.22 21.54 16.52
N LEU A 300 -0.33 21.92 15.62
CA LEU A 300 0.34 23.23 15.66
C LEU A 300 -0.65 24.39 15.52
N GLY A 301 -1.70 24.24 14.72
CA GLY A 301 -2.79 25.20 14.61
C GLY A 301 -3.53 25.40 15.94
N ILE A 302 -3.78 24.32 16.69
CA ILE A 302 -4.40 24.39 18.01
C ILE A 302 -3.50 25.17 18.97
N ILE A 303 -2.21 24.82 19.03
CA ILE A 303 -1.21 25.55 19.84
C ILE A 303 -1.17 27.03 19.45
N ALA A 304 -1.20 27.33 18.15
CA ALA A 304 -1.19 28.69 17.65
C ALA A 304 -2.42 29.49 18.10
N ILE A 305 -3.62 28.90 18.11
CA ILE A 305 -4.80 29.55 18.70
C ILE A 305 -4.58 29.85 20.18
N ILE A 306 -4.16 28.85 20.97
CA ILE A 306 -3.97 28.99 22.43
C ILE A 306 -2.93 30.08 22.76
N LYS A 307 -1.87 30.18 21.95
CA LYS A 307 -0.80 31.19 22.10
C LYS A 307 -1.10 32.53 21.42
N ASN A 308 -2.35 32.76 20.98
CA ASN A 308 -2.79 33.98 20.28
C ASN A 308 -2.04 34.28 18.96
N LYS A 309 -1.42 33.27 18.34
CA LYS A 309 -0.72 33.35 17.04
C LYS A 309 -1.69 33.10 15.89
N TYR A 310 -2.79 33.87 15.82
CA TYR A 310 -3.89 33.58 14.89
C TYR A 310 -3.52 33.54 13.40
N PRO A 311 -2.64 34.42 12.87
CA PRO A 311 -2.19 34.31 11.48
C PRO A 311 -1.51 32.96 11.18
N ALA A 312 -0.67 32.46 12.09
CA ALA A 312 -0.06 31.15 11.94
C ALA A 312 -1.10 30.02 12.02
N ALA A 313 -2.09 30.14 12.91
CA ALA A 313 -3.19 29.17 12.99
C ALA A 313 -3.98 29.08 11.68
N VAL A 314 -4.23 30.20 10.99
CA VAL A 314 -4.89 30.21 9.67
C VAL A 314 -4.10 29.38 8.66
N GLU A 315 -2.77 29.54 8.62
CA GLU A 315 -1.90 28.77 7.72
C GLU A 315 -1.88 27.27 8.08
N TYR A 316 -1.78 26.96 9.37
CA TYR A 316 -1.76 25.57 9.84
C TYR A 316 -3.06 24.81 9.57
N PHE A 317 -4.21 25.49 9.66
CA PHE A 317 -5.53 24.91 9.40
C PHE A 317 -5.99 25.00 7.94
N ALA A 318 -5.18 25.56 7.04
CA ALA A 318 -5.57 25.77 5.65
C ALA A 318 -5.98 24.45 4.97
N GLY A 319 -7.18 24.44 4.36
CA GLY A 319 -7.71 23.29 3.63
C GLY A 319 -8.24 22.15 4.51
N THR A 320 -8.35 22.34 5.83
CA THR A 320 -8.91 21.31 6.73
C THR A 320 -10.44 21.29 6.73
N ASP A 321 -11.06 22.41 6.34
CA ASP A 321 -12.51 22.63 6.36
C ASP A 321 -13.11 22.25 7.73
N THR A 322 -12.45 22.67 8.81
CA THR A 322 -12.89 22.41 10.20
C THR A 322 -13.37 23.68 10.89
N PHE A 323 -14.09 23.52 12.01
CA PHE A 323 -14.46 24.63 12.88
C PHE A 323 -13.24 25.47 13.30
N ASN A 324 -12.10 24.83 13.63
CA ASN A 324 -10.90 25.53 14.07
C ASN A 324 -10.28 26.41 12.97
N GLN A 325 -10.39 26.01 11.69
CA GLN A 325 -10.01 26.87 10.57
C GLN A 325 -10.88 28.13 10.52
N GLY A 326 -12.20 27.96 10.60
CA GLY A 326 -13.15 29.07 10.62
C GLY A 326 -12.93 29.99 11.82
N LEU A 327 -12.66 29.42 12.99
CA LEU A 327 -12.32 30.15 14.21
C LEU A 327 -11.03 30.98 14.04
N ALA A 328 -9.96 30.40 13.51
CA ALA A 328 -8.72 31.12 13.25
C ALA A 328 -8.93 32.29 12.27
N MET A 329 -9.75 32.10 11.23
CA MET A 329 -10.11 33.17 10.30
C MET A 329 -10.95 34.27 10.97
N LEU A 330 -11.91 33.90 11.82
CA LEU A 330 -12.72 34.84 12.59
C LEU A 330 -11.86 35.68 13.54
N LEU A 331 -10.90 35.05 14.22
CA LEU A 331 -9.96 35.71 15.14
C LEU A 331 -8.97 36.65 14.43
N THR A 332 -8.81 36.51 13.11
CA THR A 332 -8.03 37.43 12.27
C THR A 332 -8.90 38.44 11.52
N ASN A 333 -10.18 38.58 11.91
CA ASN A 333 -11.18 39.47 11.28
C ASN A 333 -11.47 39.15 9.80
N LYS A 334 -11.13 37.95 9.32
CA LYS A 334 -11.46 37.49 7.96
C LYS A 334 -12.88 36.94 7.92
N ASN A 335 -13.88 37.78 8.19
CA ASN A 335 -15.28 37.39 8.39
C ASN A 335 -15.86 36.60 7.21
N ASP A 336 -15.62 37.01 5.97
CA ASP A 336 -16.11 36.30 4.77
C ASP A 336 -15.49 34.91 4.63
N ALA A 337 -14.19 34.79 4.87
CA ALA A 337 -13.49 33.50 4.82
C ALA A 337 -13.96 32.57 5.95
N ALA A 338 -14.17 33.12 7.15
CA ALA A 338 -14.73 32.39 8.29
C ALA A 338 -16.15 31.89 7.99
N LYS A 339 -17.02 32.75 7.44
CA LYS A 339 -18.37 32.39 6.99
C LYS A 339 -18.36 31.22 6.03
N ASN A 340 -17.57 31.33 4.96
CA ASN A 340 -17.48 30.29 3.94
C ASN A 340 -16.96 28.96 4.53
N THR A 341 -16.07 29.02 5.52
CA THR A 341 -15.55 27.82 6.20
C THR A 341 -16.59 27.21 7.13
N PHE A 342 -17.26 28.00 7.96
CA PHE A 342 -18.29 27.50 8.89
C PHE A 342 -19.48 26.87 8.16
N GLN A 343 -19.86 27.38 6.99
CA GLN A 343 -20.94 26.81 6.17
C GLN A 343 -20.65 25.38 5.70
N LYS A 344 -19.39 24.95 5.66
CA LYS A 344 -19.00 23.58 5.30
C LYS A 344 -19.06 22.60 6.47
N VAL A 345 -19.24 23.09 7.70
CA VAL A 345 -19.10 22.30 8.92
C VAL A 345 -20.41 22.28 9.68
N GLU A 346 -21.14 21.16 9.63
CA GLU A 346 -22.42 21.03 10.31
C GLU A 346 -22.25 20.74 11.82
N SER A 347 -21.95 21.78 12.60
CA SER A 347 -21.83 21.67 14.06
C SER A 347 -22.46 22.87 14.76
N ALA A 348 -22.93 22.67 16.01
CA ALA A 348 -23.48 23.76 16.82
C ALA A 348 -22.51 24.94 16.94
N LYS A 349 -21.21 24.65 17.11
CA LYS A 349 -20.14 25.66 17.18
C LYS A 349 -19.99 26.44 15.87
N SER A 350 -20.11 25.78 14.72
CA SER A 350 -20.04 26.45 13.41
C SER A 350 -21.22 27.39 13.19
N PHE A 351 -22.44 26.97 13.54
CA PHE A 351 -23.62 27.84 13.49
C PHE A 351 -23.49 29.03 14.45
N TYR A 352 -22.94 28.81 15.65
CA TYR A 352 -22.64 29.88 16.58
C TYR A 352 -21.61 30.87 15.99
N GLY A 353 -20.56 30.35 15.33
CA GLY A 353 -19.58 31.15 14.59
C GLY A 353 -20.21 31.97 13.46
N LEU A 354 -21.17 31.41 12.72
CA LEU A 354 -21.94 32.14 11.70
C LEU A 354 -22.79 33.26 12.32
N ALA A 355 -23.39 33.03 13.50
CA ALA A 355 -24.10 34.09 14.20
C ALA A 355 -23.16 35.23 14.59
N ILE A 356 -21.95 34.94 15.11
CA ILE A 356 -20.94 35.97 15.37
C ILE A 356 -20.57 36.74 14.10
N VAL A 357 -20.36 36.04 12.98
CA VAL A 357 -20.10 36.71 11.69
C VAL A 357 -21.25 37.64 11.34
N GLY A 358 -22.50 37.19 11.45
CA GLY A 358 -23.69 38.00 11.23
C GLY A 358 -23.70 39.27 12.08
N ALA A 359 -23.36 39.15 13.37
CA ALA A 359 -23.31 40.30 14.28
C ALA A 359 -22.22 41.31 13.87
N ARG A 360 -21.05 40.83 13.45
CA ARG A 360 -19.93 41.68 12.99
C ARG A 360 -20.23 42.42 11.69
N ILE A 361 -21.01 41.81 10.79
CA ILE A 361 -21.41 42.43 9.52
C ILE A 361 -22.80 43.08 9.57
N GLN A 362 -23.42 43.15 10.75
CA GLN A 362 -24.75 43.73 11.00
C GLN A 362 -25.89 43.06 10.21
N ASP A 363 -25.78 41.76 9.95
CA ASP A 363 -26.83 40.93 9.35
C ASP A 363 -27.65 40.23 10.46
N GLU A 364 -28.73 40.89 10.90
CA GLU A 364 -29.63 40.38 11.96
C GLU A 364 -30.25 39.02 11.60
N ASN A 365 -30.62 38.80 10.34
CA ASN A 365 -31.19 37.52 9.91
C ASN A 365 -30.17 36.40 10.07
N MET A 366 -28.91 36.66 9.72
CA MET A 366 -27.82 35.70 9.91
C MET A 366 -27.56 35.42 11.39
N VAL A 367 -27.63 36.43 12.26
CA VAL A 367 -27.53 36.24 13.72
C VAL A 367 -28.63 35.31 14.22
N LEU A 368 -29.89 35.70 14.03
CA LEU A 368 -31.03 35.02 14.63
C LEU A 368 -31.20 33.60 14.10
N ASN A 369 -31.06 33.39 12.79
CA ASN A 369 -31.26 32.07 12.18
C ASN A 369 -30.16 31.08 12.57
N ASN A 370 -28.89 31.52 12.56
CA ASN A 370 -27.79 30.62 12.91
C ASN A 370 -27.71 30.40 14.42
N LEU A 371 -27.99 31.41 15.25
CA LEU A 371 -28.01 31.23 16.70
C LEU A 371 -29.12 30.26 17.12
N ARG A 372 -30.32 30.37 16.53
CA ARG A 372 -31.42 29.42 16.75
C ARG A 372 -31.01 27.98 16.40
N THR A 373 -30.34 27.79 15.27
CA THR A 373 -29.81 26.48 14.87
C THR A 373 -28.73 25.99 15.83
N ALA A 374 -27.82 26.86 16.27
CA ALA A 374 -26.75 26.53 17.19
C ALA A 374 -27.30 26.02 18.53
N VAL A 375 -28.21 26.78 19.16
CA VAL A 375 -28.81 26.39 20.45
C VAL A 375 -29.76 25.21 20.34
N GLY A 376 -30.37 25.02 19.17
CA GLY A 376 -31.17 23.82 18.88
C GLY A 376 -30.32 22.55 18.79
N LYS A 377 -29.05 22.66 18.36
CA LYS A 377 -28.09 21.55 18.35
C LYS A 377 -27.36 21.38 19.69
N ASP A 378 -27.10 22.45 20.42
CA ASP A 378 -26.47 22.45 21.75
C ASP A 378 -27.05 23.56 22.63
N ALA A 379 -27.93 23.17 23.56
CA ALA A 379 -28.64 24.11 24.43
C ALA A 379 -27.71 24.90 25.36
N SER A 380 -26.49 24.42 25.66
CA SER A 380 -25.53 25.13 26.51
C SER A 380 -25.05 26.45 25.89
N LEU A 381 -25.16 26.58 24.57
CA LEU A 381 -24.79 27.80 23.84
C LEU A 381 -25.73 28.98 24.15
N LYS A 382 -26.91 28.75 24.74
CA LYS A 382 -27.80 29.81 25.22
C LYS A 382 -27.11 30.66 26.29
N GLU A 383 -26.57 30.01 27.32
CA GLU A 383 -25.87 30.70 28.41
C GLU A 383 -24.63 31.43 27.92
N ARG A 384 -23.93 30.83 26.94
CA ARG A 384 -22.81 31.50 26.30
C ARG A 384 -23.25 32.76 25.54
N ALA A 385 -24.34 32.69 24.77
CA ALA A 385 -24.83 33.81 23.96
C ALA A 385 -25.25 35.02 24.80
N LYS A 386 -25.85 34.80 25.98
CA LYS A 386 -26.28 35.87 26.90
C LYS A 386 -25.15 36.80 27.34
N ILE A 387 -23.92 36.30 27.37
CA ILE A 387 -22.74 37.03 27.86
C ILE A 387 -21.71 37.31 26.76
N ASP A 388 -21.95 36.87 25.52
CA ASP A 388 -21.00 37.01 24.44
C ASP A 388 -21.05 38.43 23.87
N LEU A 389 -19.95 39.18 24.01
CA LEU A 389 -19.88 40.59 23.64
C LEU A 389 -19.99 40.84 22.13
N GLU A 390 -19.85 39.80 21.31
CA GLU A 390 -20.17 39.85 19.88
C GLU A 390 -21.67 40.14 19.63
N PHE A 391 -22.56 39.75 20.57
CA PHE A 391 -24.00 39.95 20.46
C PHE A 391 -24.55 41.13 21.26
N ARG A 392 -23.69 41.99 21.81
CA ARG A 392 -24.13 43.10 22.69
C ARG A 392 -25.22 44.01 22.11
N ASN A 393 -25.23 44.19 20.79
CA ASN A 393 -26.23 45.00 20.08
C ASN A 393 -27.61 44.32 19.98
N TYR A 394 -27.70 43.02 20.28
CA TYR A 394 -28.90 42.19 20.19
C TYR A 394 -29.47 41.80 21.55
N PHE A 395 -28.81 42.16 22.67
CA PHE A 395 -29.27 41.77 24.01
C PHE A 395 -30.65 42.31 24.39
N GLN A 396 -31.12 43.37 23.74
CA GLN A 396 -32.47 43.94 23.95
C GLN A 396 -33.41 43.62 22.79
N ASN A 397 -33.00 42.77 21.83
CA ASN A 397 -33.84 42.35 20.72
C ASN A 397 -34.73 41.18 21.18
N ASP A 398 -36.05 41.34 21.10
CA ASP A 398 -37.04 40.35 21.56
C ASP A 398 -36.84 38.98 20.91
N ALA A 399 -36.52 38.93 19.61
CA ALA A 399 -36.28 37.68 18.90
C ALA A 399 -34.99 36.99 19.34
N PHE A 400 -33.95 37.76 19.72
CA PHE A 400 -32.73 37.22 20.31
C PHE A 400 -32.99 36.67 21.71
N MET A 401 -33.68 37.44 22.57
CA MET A 401 -34.05 37.01 23.93
C MET A 401 -34.84 35.70 23.88
N ALA A 402 -35.83 35.60 22.99
CA ALA A 402 -36.62 34.38 22.80
C ALA A 402 -35.80 33.14 22.38
N ILE A 403 -34.62 33.32 21.76
CA ILE A 403 -33.73 32.20 21.40
C ILE A 403 -32.90 31.75 22.61
N VAL A 404 -32.43 32.68 23.44
CA VAL A 404 -31.47 32.40 24.50
C VAL A 404 -32.11 32.16 25.87
N GLU A 405 -33.36 32.56 26.07
CA GLU A 405 -34.12 32.30 27.31
C GLU A 405 -34.60 30.85 27.47
#